data_AF-A0A3A4B407-F1
#
_entry.id   AF-A0A3A4B407-F1
#
_cell.length_a   1.000
_cell.length_b   1.000
_cell.length_c   1.000
_cell.angle_alpha   90.00
_cell.angle_beta   90.00
_cell.angle_gamma   90.00
#
_symmetry.space_group_name_H-M   'P 1'
#
loop_
_entity.id
_entity.type
_entity.pdbx_description
1 polymer ?
#
loop_
_entity_poly.entity_id
_entity_poly.type
_entity_poly.pdbx_seq_one_letter_code
_entity_poly.pdbx_strand_id
1 'polypeptide(L)'
;MAIGTVLSSASPDLREGDLVQSMTGWSTHSAGPAASYVKLDPDAYPDPSYYLGQGPTAYYGMADVAKVGEGDVVFVSGAAGGVGSLAGQIARNLGAAKVIGSAGSQAKADYLVNELGFDAAFDYHRDPVAALRELAPEGVTVFFDTVGGALYDAALEAAAPGARFALCGSLSTQLGGAADRFPEPDREAALARGVELMPFSCHHTPDQVAAWHRHFRAALGQGRFVYPRTVVGTGIDGVPGAFLAMLRGDYRGNVSVRLA
;
A
#
# COMPACT_ATOMS: atom_id res chain seq x y z
N MET A 1 12.87 -1.62 7.23
CA MET A 1 13.12 -2.95 6.66
C MET A 1 14.26 -2.85 5.67
N ALA A 2 15.17 -3.82 5.67
CA ALA A 2 16.28 -3.93 4.74
C ALA A 2 16.37 -5.37 4.21
N ILE A 3 16.95 -5.52 3.03
CA ILE A 3 17.35 -6.81 2.48
C ILE A 3 18.85 -6.74 2.21
N GLY A 4 19.55 -7.81 2.56
CA GLY A 4 20.99 -7.91 2.39
C GLY A 4 21.43 -9.35 2.18
N THR A 5 22.73 -9.51 1.98
CA THR A 5 23.37 -10.83 1.86
C THR A 5 24.18 -11.08 3.12
N VAL A 6 24.09 -12.30 3.66
CA VAL A 6 24.93 -12.71 4.80
C VAL A 6 26.38 -12.72 4.35
N LEU A 7 27.21 -11.90 5.00
CA LEU A 7 28.66 -11.83 4.73
C LEU A 7 29.47 -12.79 5.61
N SER A 8 28.98 -13.06 6.83
CA SER A 8 29.59 -14.00 7.77
C SER A 8 28.54 -14.44 8.79
N SER A 9 28.57 -15.71 9.21
CA SER A 9 27.65 -16.26 10.20
C SER A 9 28.32 -17.33 11.06
N ALA A 10 28.07 -17.25 12.36
CA ALA A 10 28.41 -18.31 13.33
C ALA A 10 27.19 -19.20 13.67
N SER A 11 26.02 -18.94 13.09
CA SER A 11 24.80 -19.74 13.29
C SER A 11 24.72 -20.86 12.24
N PRO A 12 24.24 -22.06 12.60
CA PRO A 12 23.95 -23.11 11.61
C PRO A 12 22.77 -22.75 10.68
N ASP A 13 21.91 -21.82 11.07
CA ASP A 13 20.66 -21.48 10.34
C ASP A 13 20.87 -20.53 9.16
N LEU A 14 21.99 -19.79 9.16
CA LEU A 14 22.32 -18.80 8.14
C LEU A 14 23.75 -19.02 7.66
N ARG A 15 23.97 -18.96 6.35
CA ARG A 15 25.26 -19.16 5.70
C ARG A 15 25.64 -17.95 4.86
N GLU A 16 26.94 -17.77 4.65
CA GLU A 16 27.44 -16.74 3.72
C GLU A 16 26.78 -16.90 2.35
N GLY A 17 26.34 -15.78 1.77
CA GLY A 17 25.60 -15.74 0.51
C GLY A 17 24.07 -15.85 0.65
N ASP A 18 23.54 -16.22 1.82
CA ASP A 18 22.09 -16.25 2.03
C ASP A 18 21.48 -14.85 1.91
N LEU A 19 20.36 -14.74 1.17
CA LEU A 19 19.53 -13.54 1.12
C LEU A 19 18.69 -13.45 2.40
N VAL A 20 18.74 -12.32 3.09
CA VAL A 20 18.02 -12.11 4.36
C VAL A 20 17.29 -10.78 4.39
N GLN A 21 16.18 -10.74 5.12
CA GLN A 21 15.44 -9.54 5.50
C GLN A 21 15.63 -9.23 6.98
N SER A 22 15.73 -7.95 7.32
CA SER A 22 15.85 -7.49 8.70
C SER A 22 15.16 -6.16 8.97
N MET A 23 14.99 -5.84 10.26
CA MET A 23 14.48 -4.56 10.76
C MET A 23 15.55 -3.77 11.51
N THR A 24 16.80 -3.82 11.02
CA THR A 24 17.98 -3.26 11.70
C THR A 24 18.26 -1.77 11.41
N GLY A 25 17.31 -1.07 10.78
CA GLY A 25 17.46 0.34 10.42
C GLY A 25 18.28 0.61 9.15
N TRP A 26 18.71 1.86 8.98
CA TRP A 26 19.49 2.30 7.83
C TRP A 26 20.99 2.15 8.12
N SER A 27 21.60 1.14 7.53
CA SER A 27 23.02 0.85 7.66
C SER A 27 23.52 0.05 6.47
N THR A 28 24.80 0.19 6.12
CA THR A 28 25.43 -0.64 5.06
C THR A 28 25.69 -2.05 5.54
N HIS A 29 25.87 -2.23 6.85
CA HIS A 29 26.11 -3.51 7.51
C HIS A 29 25.34 -3.56 8.82
N SER A 30 24.86 -4.74 9.19
CA SER A 30 24.29 -5.00 10.51
C SER A 30 24.80 -6.34 11.03
N ALA A 31 24.96 -6.43 12.35
CA ALA A 31 25.37 -7.63 13.05
C ALA A 31 24.45 -7.84 14.26
N GLY A 32 24.06 -9.09 14.51
CA GLY A 32 23.18 -9.43 15.62
C GLY A 32 22.85 -10.93 15.64
N PRO A 33 21.95 -11.35 16.55
CA PRO A 33 21.49 -12.74 16.61
C PRO A 33 20.87 -13.18 15.28
N ALA A 34 21.11 -14.43 14.87
CA ALA A 34 20.58 -14.98 13.61
C ALA A 34 19.04 -14.86 13.51
N ALA A 35 18.33 -14.98 14.63
CA ALA A 35 16.88 -14.83 14.70
C ALA A 35 16.36 -13.45 14.28
N SER A 36 17.21 -12.42 14.24
CA SER A 36 16.87 -11.07 13.74
C SER A 36 16.89 -10.95 12.22
N TYR A 37 17.31 -12.01 11.51
CA TYR A 37 17.46 -12.05 10.07
C TYR A 37 16.63 -13.20 9.49
N VAL A 38 15.57 -12.84 8.76
CA VAL A 38 14.68 -13.80 8.13
C VAL A 38 15.27 -14.21 6.79
N LYS A 39 15.63 -15.49 6.65
CA LYS A 39 16.11 -16.04 5.37
C LYS A 39 15.02 -15.95 4.31
N LEU A 40 15.38 -15.42 3.14
CA LEU A 40 14.50 -15.28 1.99
C LEU A 40 14.89 -16.28 0.90
N ASP A 41 13.89 -16.63 0.08
CA ASP A 41 14.09 -17.43 -1.12
C ASP A 41 14.48 -16.49 -2.28
N PRO A 42 15.71 -16.56 -2.82
CA PRO A 42 16.16 -15.65 -3.88
C PRO A 42 15.42 -15.88 -5.21
N ASP A 43 14.85 -17.06 -5.43
CA ASP A 43 14.20 -17.44 -6.69
C ASP A 43 12.67 -17.22 -6.66
N ALA A 44 12.14 -16.80 -5.51
CA ALA A 44 10.73 -16.54 -5.32
C ALA A 44 10.15 -15.43 -6.19
N TYR A 45 10.99 -14.45 -6.55
CA TYR A 45 10.60 -13.25 -7.30
C TYR A 45 11.70 -12.87 -8.30
N PRO A 46 11.36 -12.17 -9.39
CA PRO A 46 12.37 -11.69 -10.35
C PRO A 46 13.41 -10.74 -9.73
N ASP A 47 13.06 -10.10 -8.60
CA ASP A 47 13.94 -9.16 -7.93
C ASP A 47 13.69 -9.18 -6.41
N PRO A 48 14.74 -9.24 -5.57
CA PRO A 48 14.62 -9.26 -4.11
C PRO A 48 13.84 -8.08 -3.51
N SER A 49 13.80 -6.91 -4.18
CA SER A 49 13.09 -5.74 -3.66
C SER A 49 11.59 -5.98 -3.49
N TYR A 50 11.03 -7.05 -4.06
CA TYR A 50 9.62 -7.40 -3.97
C TYR A 50 9.24 -7.72 -2.52
N TYR A 51 10.18 -8.25 -1.75
CA TYR A 51 10.05 -8.47 -0.31
C TYR A 51 10.01 -7.17 0.51
N LEU A 52 10.37 -6.02 -0.07
CA LEU A 52 10.31 -4.72 0.63
C LEU A 52 8.93 -4.05 0.55
N GLY A 53 7.96 -4.65 -0.13
CA GLY A 53 6.64 -4.04 -0.37
C GLY A 53 5.67 -4.20 0.79
N GLN A 54 4.74 -3.26 0.90
CA GLN A 54 3.65 -3.27 1.90
C GLN A 54 2.45 -4.12 1.45
N GLY A 55 2.72 -5.23 0.77
CA GLY A 55 1.71 -6.14 0.23
C GLY A 55 0.85 -6.83 1.28
N PRO A 56 1.40 -7.32 2.41
CA PRO A 56 0.59 -7.89 3.49
C PRO A 56 -0.48 -6.93 4.00
N THR A 57 -0.15 -5.65 4.18
CA THR A 57 -1.12 -4.62 4.61
C THR A 57 -2.22 -4.41 3.58
N ALA A 58 -1.85 -4.22 2.30
CA ALA A 58 -2.80 -4.02 1.23
C ALA A 58 -3.73 -5.23 1.05
N TYR A 59 -3.18 -6.43 1.09
CA TYR A 59 -3.94 -7.67 0.94
C TYR A 59 -4.87 -7.92 2.11
N TYR A 60 -4.39 -7.80 3.35
CA TYR A 60 -5.21 -7.97 4.54
C TYR A 60 -6.37 -6.97 4.57
N GLY A 61 -6.10 -5.69 4.27
CA GLY A 61 -7.15 -4.67 4.26
C GLY A 61 -8.18 -4.88 3.14
N MET A 62 -7.78 -5.35 1.95
CA MET A 62 -8.71 -5.61 0.85
C MET A 62 -9.47 -6.94 0.98
N ALA A 63 -8.76 -8.02 1.28
CA ALA A 63 -9.31 -9.38 1.26
C ALA A 63 -10.01 -9.75 2.58
N ASP A 64 -9.43 -9.41 3.72
CA ASP A 64 -9.90 -9.89 5.02
C ASP A 64 -10.77 -8.85 5.75
N VAL A 65 -10.36 -7.57 5.69
CA VAL A 65 -11.08 -6.46 6.33
C VAL A 65 -12.25 -6.01 5.46
N ALA A 66 -11.98 -5.45 4.28
CA ALA A 66 -13.03 -4.98 3.38
C ALA A 66 -13.79 -6.12 2.70
N LYS A 67 -13.17 -7.29 2.53
CA LYS A 67 -13.74 -8.44 1.81
C LYS A 67 -14.22 -8.06 0.40
N VAL A 68 -13.36 -7.38 -0.34
CA VAL A 68 -13.62 -7.00 -1.74
C VAL A 68 -13.93 -8.25 -2.57
N GLY A 69 -14.93 -8.16 -3.43
CA GLY A 69 -15.28 -9.22 -4.38
C GLY A 69 -16.00 -8.71 -5.62
N GLU A 70 -16.68 -9.64 -6.30
CA GLU A 70 -17.47 -9.36 -7.49
C GLU A 70 -18.55 -8.31 -7.24
N GLY A 71 -18.67 -7.36 -8.17
CA GLY A 71 -19.66 -6.27 -8.09
C GLY A 71 -19.20 -5.04 -7.29
N ASP A 72 -18.07 -5.11 -6.58
CA ASP A 72 -17.61 -3.98 -5.78
C ASP A 72 -17.07 -2.82 -6.64
N VAL A 73 -17.47 -1.60 -6.27
CA VAL A 73 -16.89 -0.35 -6.73
C VAL A 73 -15.96 0.16 -5.65
N VAL A 74 -14.67 0.03 -5.90
CA VAL A 74 -13.60 0.29 -4.93
C VAL A 74 -12.99 1.65 -5.17
N PHE A 75 -12.90 2.46 -4.12
CA PHE A 75 -12.11 3.68 -4.10
C PHE A 75 -10.85 3.49 -3.23
N VAL A 76 -9.69 3.92 -3.72
CA VAL A 76 -8.42 3.90 -2.98
C VAL A 76 -7.88 5.33 -2.89
N SER A 77 -7.73 5.87 -1.68
CA SER A 77 -7.03 7.14 -1.46
C SER A 77 -5.51 6.92 -1.49
N GLY A 78 -4.74 7.91 -1.98
CA GLY A 78 -3.27 7.78 -2.04
C GLY A 78 -2.81 6.63 -2.93
N ALA A 79 -3.57 6.33 -3.98
CA ALA A 79 -3.47 5.11 -4.78
C ALA A 79 -2.13 4.96 -5.51
N ALA A 80 -1.39 6.05 -5.75
CA ALA A 80 -0.06 5.98 -6.35
C ALA A 80 1.08 5.65 -5.36
N GLY A 81 0.80 5.53 -4.05
CA GLY A 81 1.77 5.22 -3.00
C GLY A 81 2.02 3.72 -2.81
N GLY A 82 2.93 3.34 -1.90
CA GLY A 82 3.37 1.94 -1.71
C GLY A 82 2.26 0.95 -1.33
N VAL A 83 1.30 1.35 -0.49
CA VAL A 83 0.15 0.50 -0.12
C VAL A 83 -0.97 0.61 -1.17
N GLY A 84 -1.38 1.83 -1.49
CA GLY A 84 -2.53 2.08 -2.38
C GLY A 84 -2.38 1.48 -3.77
N SER A 85 -1.15 1.49 -4.32
CA SER A 85 -0.87 0.94 -5.66
C SER A 85 -0.97 -0.58 -5.72
N LEU A 86 -0.71 -1.26 -4.60
CA LEU A 86 -0.95 -2.68 -4.44
C LEU A 86 -2.44 -2.94 -4.21
N ALA A 87 -3.08 -2.14 -3.36
CA ALA A 87 -4.47 -2.34 -2.94
C ALA A 87 -5.44 -2.32 -4.13
N GLY A 88 -5.30 -1.37 -5.07
CA GLY A 88 -6.17 -1.35 -6.25
C GLY A 88 -5.97 -2.53 -7.21
N GLN A 89 -4.73 -2.99 -7.39
CA GLN A 89 -4.46 -4.20 -8.19
C GLN A 89 -5.00 -5.46 -7.51
N ILE A 90 -4.90 -5.55 -6.18
CA ILE A 90 -5.47 -6.63 -5.39
C ILE A 90 -7.00 -6.63 -5.54
N ALA A 91 -7.66 -5.47 -5.41
CA ALA A 91 -9.09 -5.34 -5.59
C ALA A 91 -9.55 -5.90 -6.94
N ARG A 92 -8.89 -5.51 -8.03
CA ARG A 92 -9.18 -6.08 -9.37
C ARG A 92 -8.97 -7.60 -9.41
N ASN A 93 -7.88 -8.09 -8.84
CA ASN A 93 -7.58 -9.52 -8.83
C ASN A 93 -8.53 -10.35 -7.96
N LEU A 94 -9.23 -9.71 -7.03
CA LEU A 94 -10.31 -10.29 -6.22
C LEU A 94 -11.69 -10.17 -6.87
N GLY A 95 -11.80 -9.52 -8.04
CA GLY A 95 -13.02 -9.46 -8.82
C GLY A 95 -13.80 -8.14 -8.72
N ALA A 96 -13.23 -7.09 -8.13
CA ALA A 96 -13.87 -5.77 -8.10
C ALA A 96 -14.35 -5.37 -9.50
N ALA A 97 -15.60 -4.91 -9.59
CA ALA A 97 -16.19 -4.48 -10.86
C ALA A 97 -15.57 -3.18 -11.36
N LYS A 98 -15.12 -2.32 -10.43
CA LYS A 98 -14.45 -1.06 -10.75
C LYS A 98 -13.50 -0.64 -9.64
N VAL A 99 -12.33 -0.13 -10.02
CA VAL A 99 -11.33 0.43 -9.10
C VAL A 99 -10.96 1.85 -9.48
N ILE A 100 -11.21 2.77 -8.56
CA ILE A 100 -10.97 4.21 -8.68
C ILE A 100 -9.84 4.60 -7.72
N GLY A 101 -8.88 5.39 -8.20
CA GLY A 101 -7.77 5.88 -7.38
C GLY A 101 -7.71 7.40 -7.28
N SER A 102 -7.29 7.94 -6.14
CA SER A 102 -6.84 9.34 -6.05
C SER A 102 -5.32 9.44 -5.93
N ALA A 103 -4.73 10.46 -6.53
CA ALA A 103 -3.31 10.77 -6.43
C ALA A 103 -3.07 12.29 -6.38
N GLY A 104 -1.86 12.72 -6.01
CA GLY A 104 -1.52 14.14 -5.85
C GLY A 104 -0.97 14.83 -7.10
N SER A 105 -1.17 14.24 -8.28
CA SER A 105 -0.89 14.88 -9.55
C SER A 105 -1.56 14.13 -10.69
N GLN A 106 -1.86 14.83 -11.80
CA GLN A 106 -2.37 14.19 -13.02
C GLN A 106 -1.44 13.09 -13.53
N ALA A 107 -0.11 13.29 -13.52
CA ALA A 107 0.85 12.28 -13.95
C ALA A 107 0.76 10.98 -13.13
N LYS A 108 0.43 11.08 -11.84
CA LYS A 108 0.21 9.91 -10.99
C LYS A 108 -1.16 9.27 -11.22
N ALA A 109 -2.18 10.06 -11.52
CA ALA A 109 -3.49 9.52 -11.94
C ALA A 109 -3.35 8.73 -13.26
N ASP A 110 -2.64 9.28 -14.24
CA ASP A 110 -2.37 8.61 -15.52
C ASP A 110 -1.57 7.31 -15.31
N TYR A 111 -0.58 7.33 -14.43
CA TYR A 111 0.17 6.12 -14.04
C TYR A 111 -0.75 5.01 -13.49
N LEU A 112 -1.73 5.35 -12.65
CA LEU A 112 -2.65 4.38 -12.07
C LEU A 112 -3.47 3.67 -13.15
N VAL A 113 -3.98 4.41 -14.13
CA VAL A 113 -4.80 3.86 -15.21
C VAL A 113 -3.95 3.12 -16.23
N ASN A 114 -2.88 3.75 -16.73
CA ASN A 114 -2.13 3.25 -17.88
C ASN A 114 -1.14 2.13 -17.52
N GLU A 115 -0.58 2.13 -16.30
CA GLU A 115 0.43 1.13 -15.89
C GLU A 115 -0.11 0.13 -14.86
N LEU A 116 -0.95 0.58 -13.90
CA LEU A 116 -1.47 -0.29 -12.84
C LEU A 116 -2.89 -0.81 -13.11
N GLY A 117 -3.52 -0.32 -14.19
CA GLY A 117 -4.82 -0.73 -14.71
C GLY A 117 -6.02 -0.37 -13.83
N PHE A 118 -5.93 0.68 -13.02
CA PHE A 118 -7.14 1.23 -12.40
C PHE A 118 -8.14 1.62 -13.51
N ASP A 119 -9.43 1.41 -13.27
CA ASP A 119 -10.48 1.77 -14.24
C ASP A 119 -10.62 3.29 -14.40
N ALA A 120 -10.35 4.03 -13.32
CA ALA A 120 -10.25 5.47 -13.33
C ALA A 120 -9.33 5.99 -12.22
N ALA A 121 -8.79 7.18 -12.41
CA ALA A 121 -8.10 7.90 -11.35
C ALA A 121 -8.27 9.40 -11.50
N PHE A 122 -8.11 10.14 -10.40
CA PHE A 122 -8.16 11.59 -10.41
C PHE A 122 -7.09 12.21 -9.52
N ASP A 123 -6.68 13.42 -9.88
CA ASP A 123 -5.87 14.27 -9.03
C ASP A 123 -6.74 14.86 -7.91
N TYR A 124 -6.42 14.60 -6.63
CA TYR A 124 -7.22 15.08 -5.50
C TYR A 124 -7.24 16.60 -5.33
N HIS A 125 -6.45 17.36 -6.10
CA HIS A 125 -6.50 18.81 -6.14
C HIS A 125 -7.79 19.36 -6.80
N ARG A 126 -8.52 18.53 -7.56
CA ARG A 126 -9.91 18.83 -7.96
C ARG A 126 -10.88 18.39 -6.87
N ASP A 127 -12.14 18.85 -6.93
CA ASP A 127 -13.21 18.42 -6.03
C ASP A 127 -13.37 16.88 -6.02
N PRO A 128 -13.03 16.20 -4.91
CA PRO A 128 -13.11 14.74 -4.84
C PRO A 128 -14.54 14.21 -4.81
N VAL A 129 -15.50 14.97 -4.25
CA VAL A 129 -16.92 14.56 -4.22
C VAL A 129 -17.47 14.54 -5.64
N ALA A 130 -17.22 15.60 -6.41
CA ALA A 130 -17.63 15.67 -7.80
C ALA A 130 -16.99 14.56 -8.64
N ALA A 131 -15.69 14.30 -8.44
CA ALA A 131 -14.98 13.23 -9.13
C ALA A 131 -15.56 11.84 -8.79
N LEU A 132 -15.86 11.55 -7.52
CA LEU A 132 -16.42 10.26 -7.13
C LEU A 132 -17.86 10.08 -7.64
N ARG A 133 -18.70 11.12 -7.64
CA ARG A 133 -20.05 11.04 -8.22
C ARG A 133 -20.03 10.82 -9.74
N GLU A 134 -19.05 11.41 -10.43
CA GLU A 134 -18.83 11.20 -11.86
C GLU A 134 -18.36 9.76 -12.15
N LEU A 135 -17.40 9.26 -11.37
CA LEU A 135 -16.76 7.97 -11.61
C LEU A 135 -17.52 6.78 -11.00
N ALA A 136 -18.31 6.98 -9.96
CA ALA A 136 -19.12 5.98 -9.27
C ALA A 136 -20.54 6.55 -9.04
N PRO A 137 -21.37 6.68 -10.09
CA PRO A 137 -22.69 7.29 -9.98
C PRO A 137 -23.65 6.51 -9.07
N GLU A 138 -23.45 5.20 -8.92
CA GLU A 138 -24.21 4.33 -8.01
C GLU A 138 -23.58 4.28 -6.59
N GLY A 139 -22.48 4.99 -6.40
CA GLY A 139 -21.73 5.07 -5.16
C GLY A 139 -20.58 4.07 -5.04
N VAL A 140 -19.71 4.34 -4.07
CA VAL A 140 -18.57 3.48 -3.71
C VAL A 140 -19.03 2.44 -2.69
N THR A 141 -18.78 1.16 -2.95
CA THR A 141 -19.13 0.06 -2.03
C THR A 141 -17.96 -0.31 -1.10
N VAL A 142 -16.72 -0.05 -1.51
CA VAL A 142 -15.53 -0.25 -0.69
C VAL A 142 -14.61 0.96 -0.78
N PHE A 143 -14.20 1.49 0.37
CA PHE A 143 -13.17 2.52 0.44
C PHE A 143 -11.96 1.98 1.19
N PHE A 144 -10.78 2.02 0.56
CA PHE A 144 -9.51 1.73 1.20
C PHE A 144 -8.76 3.03 1.46
N ASP A 145 -8.71 3.44 2.73
CA ASP A 145 -8.19 4.75 3.10
C ASP A 145 -6.74 4.69 3.61
N THR A 146 -5.84 5.38 2.90
CA THR A 146 -4.46 5.59 3.34
C THR A 146 -4.17 7.04 3.74
N VAL A 147 -5.14 7.95 3.56
CA VAL A 147 -4.93 9.40 3.65
C VAL A 147 -5.76 10.06 4.74
N GLY A 148 -7.04 9.72 4.87
CA GLY A 148 -7.99 10.43 5.73
C GLY A 148 -8.41 11.81 5.20
N GLY A 149 -8.97 12.62 6.08
CA GLY A 149 -9.34 14.02 5.81
C GLY A 149 -10.38 14.16 4.69
N ALA A 150 -10.20 15.17 3.82
CA ALA A 150 -11.17 15.49 2.77
C ALA A 150 -11.49 14.34 1.81
N LEU A 151 -10.58 13.37 1.62
CA LEU A 151 -10.84 12.19 0.81
C LEU A 151 -11.73 11.17 1.53
N TYR A 152 -11.64 11.07 2.86
CA TYR A 152 -12.57 10.28 3.66
C TYR A 152 -13.97 10.90 3.60
N ASP A 153 -14.08 12.22 3.79
CA ASP A 153 -15.36 12.92 3.75
C ASP A 153 -16.02 12.76 2.37
N ALA A 154 -15.23 12.89 1.30
CA ALA A 154 -15.73 12.69 -0.05
C ALA A 154 -16.17 11.25 -0.33
N ALA A 155 -15.41 10.26 0.16
CA ALA A 155 -15.80 8.85 0.05
C ALA A 155 -17.13 8.61 0.78
N LEU A 156 -17.29 9.19 1.98
CA LEU A 156 -18.50 9.07 2.78
C LEU A 156 -19.72 9.70 2.09
N GLU A 157 -19.53 10.86 1.46
CA GLU A 157 -20.58 11.52 0.67
C GLU A 157 -21.00 10.72 -0.57
N ALA A 158 -20.04 10.03 -1.20
CA ALA A 158 -20.25 9.21 -2.39
C ALA A 158 -20.49 7.72 -2.08
N ALA A 159 -20.65 7.35 -0.81
CA ALA A 159 -20.81 5.95 -0.41
C ALA A 159 -22.16 5.38 -0.88
N ALA A 160 -22.13 4.14 -1.38
CA ALA A 160 -23.33 3.34 -1.55
C ALA A 160 -23.84 2.84 -0.18
N PRO A 161 -25.14 2.52 -0.03
CA PRO A 161 -25.66 1.90 1.18
C PRO A 161 -24.90 0.60 1.51
N GLY A 162 -24.49 0.42 2.78
CA GLY A 162 -23.73 -0.76 3.19
C GLY A 162 -22.25 -0.74 2.79
N ALA A 163 -21.72 0.41 2.39
CA ALA A 163 -20.32 0.52 2.01
C ALA A 163 -19.37 0.20 3.18
N ARG A 164 -18.20 -0.32 2.83
CA ARG A 164 -17.21 -0.88 3.74
C ARG A 164 -15.91 -0.09 3.66
N PHE A 165 -15.56 0.62 4.73
CA PHE A 165 -14.42 1.53 4.76
C PHE A 165 -13.27 0.89 5.55
N ALA A 166 -12.29 0.34 4.84
CA ALA A 166 -11.06 -0.18 5.43
C ALA A 166 -10.08 0.97 5.68
N LEU A 167 -9.94 1.37 6.95
CA LEU A 167 -9.14 2.52 7.35
C LEU A 167 -7.72 2.04 7.70
N CYS A 168 -6.79 2.15 6.75
CA CYS A 168 -5.41 1.66 6.86
C CYS A 168 -4.47 2.65 7.54
N GLY A 169 -4.68 3.95 7.32
CA GLY A 169 -3.82 5.00 7.87
C GLY A 169 -4.29 6.39 7.48
N SER A 170 -3.69 7.40 8.12
CA SER A 170 -4.02 8.80 7.88
C SER A 170 -2.75 9.61 7.58
N LEU A 171 -2.27 9.51 6.34
CA LEU A 171 -1.08 10.25 5.91
C LEU A 171 -1.26 11.78 6.04
N SER A 172 -2.48 12.28 5.83
CA SER A 172 -2.76 13.73 5.92
C SER A 172 -2.43 14.31 7.30
N THR A 173 -2.74 13.59 8.37
CA THR A 173 -2.41 13.99 9.75
C THR A 173 -0.96 13.77 10.11
N GLN A 174 -0.28 12.80 9.47
CA GLN A 174 1.15 12.56 9.68
C GLN A 174 2.03 13.65 9.05
N LEU A 175 1.56 14.31 7.98
CA LEU A 175 2.29 15.36 7.26
C LEU A 175 1.90 16.78 7.71
N GLY A 176 0.71 16.98 8.27
CA GLY A 176 0.28 18.23 8.87
C GLY A 176 0.81 18.43 10.30
N GLY A 177 0.81 19.66 10.80
CA GLY A 177 1.21 20.01 12.18
C GLY A 177 0.27 19.50 13.29
N ALA A 178 -0.32 18.32 13.14
CA ALA A 178 -1.26 17.72 14.07
C ALA A 178 -0.54 16.68 14.94
N ALA A 179 0.19 17.17 15.94
CA ALA A 179 0.79 16.34 16.97
C ALA A 179 -0.24 15.74 17.97
N ASP A 180 -1.53 16.12 17.92
CA ASP A 180 -2.40 15.90 19.08
C ASP A 180 -3.59 14.92 18.89
N ARG A 181 -3.91 14.45 17.68
CA ARG A 181 -4.91 13.37 17.52
C ARG A 181 -4.89 12.71 16.15
N PHE A 182 -5.03 11.38 16.12
CA PHE A 182 -5.48 10.67 14.91
C PHE A 182 -6.86 11.22 14.50
N PRO A 183 -7.16 11.33 13.20
CA PRO A 183 -8.47 11.81 12.78
C PRO A 183 -9.54 10.83 13.26
N GLU A 184 -10.57 11.38 13.90
CA GLU A 184 -11.74 10.61 14.27
C GLU A 184 -12.70 10.64 13.07
N PRO A 185 -12.95 9.51 12.41
CA PRO A 185 -13.92 9.45 11.31
C PRO A 185 -15.30 9.87 11.82
N ASP A 186 -16.08 10.60 11.01
CA ASP A 186 -17.44 11.02 11.38
C ASP A 186 -18.36 9.79 11.48
N ARG A 187 -18.50 9.27 12.70
CA ARG A 187 -19.26 8.06 13.01
C ARG A 187 -20.75 8.28 12.83
N GLU A 188 -21.25 9.48 13.11
CA GLU A 188 -22.68 9.80 12.98
C GLU A 188 -23.06 9.86 11.50
N ALA A 189 -22.25 10.50 10.67
CA ALA A 189 -22.46 10.51 9.23
C ALA A 189 -22.31 9.10 8.61
N ALA A 190 -21.37 8.28 9.09
CA ALA A 190 -21.25 6.88 8.68
C ALA A 190 -22.49 6.07 9.05
N LEU A 191 -22.99 6.20 10.28
CA LEU A 191 -24.22 5.54 10.74
C LEU A 191 -25.44 5.99 9.91
N ALA A 192 -25.58 7.29 9.66
CA ALA A 192 -26.69 7.84 8.89
C ALA A 192 -26.74 7.31 7.44
N ARG A 193 -25.59 6.91 6.89
CA ARG A 193 -25.45 6.34 5.54
C ARG A 193 -25.34 4.81 5.51
N GLY A 194 -25.35 4.16 6.68
CA GLY A 194 -25.16 2.72 6.79
C GLY A 194 -23.79 2.25 6.31
N VAL A 195 -22.74 3.06 6.55
CA VAL A 195 -21.35 2.74 6.20
C VAL A 195 -20.67 2.06 7.39
N GLU A 196 -20.01 0.93 7.13
CA GLU A 196 -19.21 0.21 8.11
C GLU A 196 -17.77 0.74 8.13
N LEU A 197 -17.35 1.28 9.28
CA LEU A 197 -15.99 1.76 9.49
C LEU A 197 -15.13 0.64 10.10
N MET A 198 -14.12 0.18 9.37
CA MET A 198 -13.25 -0.93 9.78
C MET A 198 -11.79 -0.45 9.87
N PRO A 199 -11.41 0.20 10.98
CA PRO A 199 -10.00 0.48 11.25
C PRO A 199 -9.23 -0.83 11.43
N PHE A 200 -8.04 -0.90 10.85
CA PHE A 200 -7.22 -2.10 10.95
C PHE A 200 -5.72 -1.82 11.03
N SER A 201 -5.00 -2.77 11.61
CA SER A 201 -3.54 -2.80 11.62
C SER A 201 -3.08 -4.16 11.09
N CYS A 202 -2.18 -4.15 10.11
CA CYS A 202 -1.50 -5.37 9.67
C CYS A 202 -0.29 -5.63 10.55
N HIS A 203 -0.32 -6.71 11.32
CA HIS A 203 0.75 -7.09 12.25
C HIS A 203 1.85 -7.92 11.58
N HIS A 204 1.71 -8.19 10.27
CA HIS A 204 2.65 -9.00 9.50
C HIS A 204 2.87 -10.38 10.13
N THR A 205 1.78 -11.00 10.61
CA THR A 205 1.84 -12.37 11.12
C THR A 205 2.27 -13.34 10.01
N PRO A 206 2.82 -14.52 10.33
CA PRO A 206 3.18 -15.51 9.33
C PRO A 206 2.05 -15.81 8.34
N ASP A 207 0.80 -15.87 8.82
CA ASP A 207 -0.38 -16.11 7.99
C ASP A 207 -0.68 -14.94 7.04
N GLN A 208 -0.60 -13.69 7.52
CA GLN A 208 -0.81 -12.50 6.68
C GLN A 208 0.25 -12.40 5.59
N VAL A 209 1.52 -12.66 5.94
CA VAL A 209 2.65 -12.66 5.01
C VAL A 209 2.49 -13.79 3.99
N ALA A 210 2.17 -15.00 4.42
CA ALA A 210 1.95 -16.14 3.54
C ALA A 210 0.74 -15.94 2.60
N ALA A 211 -0.36 -15.35 3.09
CA ALA A 211 -1.54 -15.05 2.29
C ALA A 211 -1.21 -14.08 1.15
N TRP A 212 -0.49 -13.00 1.46
CA TRP A 212 0.01 -12.07 0.43
C TRP A 212 0.91 -12.78 -0.57
N HIS A 213 1.95 -13.51 -0.12
CA HIS A 213 2.89 -14.16 -1.03
C HIS A 213 2.19 -15.16 -1.97
N ARG A 214 1.22 -15.93 -1.45
CA ARG A 214 0.42 -16.86 -2.26
C ARG A 214 -0.37 -16.11 -3.34
N HIS A 215 -1.11 -15.07 -2.96
CA HIS A 215 -1.88 -14.27 -3.92
C HIS A 215 -0.97 -13.61 -4.96
N PHE A 216 0.09 -12.95 -4.50
CA PHE A 216 0.98 -12.18 -5.35
C PHE A 216 1.74 -13.05 -6.34
N ARG A 217 2.28 -14.20 -5.91
CA ARG A 217 2.96 -15.14 -6.83
C ARG A 217 2.02 -15.66 -7.91
N ALA A 218 0.78 -16.00 -7.55
CA ALA A 218 -0.22 -16.45 -8.50
C ALA A 218 -0.59 -15.34 -9.52
N ALA A 219 -0.85 -14.13 -9.04
CA ALA A 219 -1.20 -12.99 -9.91
C ALA A 219 -0.02 -12.57 -10.81
N LEU A 220 1.20 -12.56 -10.28
CA LEU A 220 2.42 -12.25 -11.02
C LEU A 220 2.68 -13.29 -12.12
N GLY A 221 2.57 -14.59 -11.80
CA GLY A 221 2.74 -15.67 -12.78
C GLY A 221 1.70 -15.66 -13.91
N GLN A 222 0.55 -15.03 -13.69
CA GLN A 222 -0.51 -14.84 -14.69
C GLN A 222 -0.41 -13.51 -15.43
N GLY A 223 0.60 -12.68 -15.14
CA GLY A 223 0.73 -11.34 -15.74
C GLY A 223 -0.35 -10.35 -15.33
N ARG A 224 -1.10 -10.62 -14.25
CA ARG A 224 -2.18 -9.75 -13.73
C ARG A 224 -1.72 -8.78 -12.63
N PHE A 225 -0.40 -8.65 -12.46
CA PHE A 225 0.17 -7.82 -11.42
C PHE A 225 1.46 -7.16 -11.89
N VAL A 226 1.55 -5.85 -11.71
CA VAL A 226 2.77 -5.06 -11.89
C VAL A 226 3.23 -4.62 -10.50
N TYR A 227 4.45 -5.00 -10.10
CA TYR A 227 4.97 -4.58 -8.80
C TYR A 227 5.35 -3.09 -8.85
N PRO A 228 4.60 -2.20 -8.17
CA PRO A 228 4.82 -0.77 -8.25
C PRO A 228 5.99 -0.39 -7.36
N ARG A 229 7.12 0.02 -7.95
CA ARG A 229 8.32 0.40 -7.19
C ARG A 229 9.08 1.56 -7.77
N THR A 230 9.80 2.27 -6.90
CA THR A 230 10.85 3.23 -7.22
C THR A 230 12.12 2.83 -6.46
N VAL A 231 13.21 2.58 -7.18
CA VAL A 231 14.52 2.27 -6.59
C VAL A 231 15.43 3.47 -6.75
N VAL A 232 15.83 4.08 -5.65
CA VAL A 232 16.72 5.24 -5.61
C VAL A 232 18.16 4.77 -5.45
N GLY A 233 19.04 5.13 -6.40
CA GLY A 233 20.44 4.71 -6.44
C GLY A 233 21.40 5.72 -5.81
N THR A 234 21.12 6.18 -4.60
CA THR A 234 21.91 7.25 -3.94
C THR A 234 22.85 6.76 -2.83
N GLY A 235 22.86 5.46 -2.53
CA GLY A 235 23.63 4.93 -1.41
C GLY A 235 23.05 5.34 -0.05
N ILE A 236 23.75 4.98 1.02
CA ILE A 236 23.31 5.26 2.40
C ILE A 236 23.19 6.76 2.69
N ASP A 237 24.09 7.58 2.16
CA ASP A 237 24.11 9.02 2.41
C ASP A 237 22.90 9.75 1.80
N GLY A 238 22.31 9.19 0.74
CA GLY A 238 21.12 9.74 0.11
C GLY A 238 19.80 9.30 0.72
N VAL A 239 19.80 8.40 1.72
CA VAL A 239 18.56 7.88 2.32
C VAL A 239 17.71 8.99 2.96
N PRO A 240 18.25 9.96 3.73
CA PRO A 240 17.44 11.04 4.28
C PRO A 240 16.76 11.90 3.20
N GLY A 241 17.49 12.20 2.11
CA GLY A 241 16.94 12.96 0.99
C GLY A 241 15.83 12.21 0.26
N ALA A 242 16.02 10.91 0.02
CA ALA A 242 15.00 10.05 -0.58
C ALA A 242 13.75 9.95 0.32
N PHE A 243 13.93 9.86 1.64
CA PHE A 243 12.82 9.82 2.59
C PHE A 243 12.01 11.13 2.56
N LEU A 244 12.67 12.29 2.58
CA LEU A 244 11.98 13.58 2.48
C LEU A 244 11.25 13.76 1.14
N ALA A 245 11.84 13.30 0.04
CA ALA A 245 11.20 13.30 -1.27
C ALA A 245 9.96 12.39 -1.32
N MET A 246 10.02 11.22 -0.68
CA MET A 246 8.86 10.35 -0.51
C MET A 246 7.73 11.06 0.25
N LEU A 247 8.03 11.77 1.35
CA LEU A 247 7.02 12.50 2.14
C LEU A 247 6.38 13.65 1.36
N ARG A 248 7.12 14.31 0.46
CA ARG A 248 6.55 15.31 -0.47
C ARG A 248 5.73 14.70 -1.60
N GLY A 249 5.75 13.38 -1.75
CA GLY A 249 5.08 12.69 -2.84
C GLY A 249 5.84 12.80 -4.16
N ASP A 250 7.18 12.86 -4.16
CA ASP A 250 7.97 12.94 -5.39
C ASP A 250 8.02 11.58 -6.13
N TYR A 251 7.71 10.47 -5.45
CA TYR A 251 7.78 9.11 -5.98
C TYR A 251 6.43 8.41 -6.16
N ARG A 252 6.47 7.26 -6.85
CA ARG A 252 5.34 6.33 -7.06
C ARG A 252 5.69 4.91 -6.57
N GLY A 253 4.68 4.18 -6.13
CA GLY A 253 4.83 2.81 -5.63
C GLY A 253 5.66 2.70 -4.36
N ASN A 254 6.19 1.51 -4.10
CA ASN A 254 7.09 1.25 -2.99
C ASN A 254 8.47 1.89 -3.24
N VAL A 255 8.93 2.73 -2.31
CA VAL A 255 10.23 3.42 -2.45
C VAL A 255 11.29 2.63 -1.68
N SER A 256 12.36 2.25 -2.37
CA SER A 256 13.55 1.66 -1.75
C SER A 256 14.81 2.41 -2.16
N VAL A 257 15.84 2.35 -1.31
CA VAL A 257 17.16 2.91 -1.63
C VAL A 257 18.14 1.76 -1.75
N ARG A 258 18.91 1.75 -2.85
CA ARG A 258 20.02 0.81 -3.03
C ARG A 258 21.25 1.39 -2.32
N LEU A 259 21.81 0.62 -1.39
CA LEU A 259 22.94 1.06 -0.54
C LEU A 259 24.31 0.74 -1.15
N ALA A 260 24.39 -0.28 -2.02
CA ALA A 260 25.56 -0.68 -2.80
C ALA A 260 25.09 -1.34 -4.10
#